data_AF-A0A0F8WZB8-F1
#
_entry.id   AF-A0A0F8WZB8-F1
#
_cell.length_a   1.000
_cell.length_b   1.000
_cell.length_c   1.000
_cell.angle_alpha   90.00
_cell.angle_beta   90.00
_cell.angle_gamma   90.00
#
_symmetry.space_group_name_H-M   'P 1'
#
loop_
_entity.id
_entity.type
_entity.pdbx_description
1 polymer ?
#
loop_
_entity_poly.entity_id
_entity_poly.type
_entity_poly.pdbx_seq_one_letter_code
_entity_poly.pdbx_strand_id
1 'polypeptide(L)'
;LRGDGVQINLILRFVTNRTSLVKTQIITEKPLILQFEGQLVEHMSAKNGKVKDARSPFAVYPQLQPKWQVTDGNITLSFGKVRAFGQLLTSGSSQLQLHKTLPVKTTHGKLSYVSDTNIAGDHTFYTTYSYLLDSQEVAREQVKIADILKQPENYLSGSKKRWQHYIEQAIRPILNNDLSYQRLAVKSVETLIGNWRSKAGAVGFDTVSPAVTGRWFSGNQTWPWDGYKQAFALATFHPELAKQNLNAVFEHQITANDAVRPWDAGFIPDLVAYNLSPERGGDGINWNERNTKPSLAAWAVWQVYQYTNDKQWLEEMFAKLIAYRHWWLTNRDHNNNGVPEDGV
;
A
#
# COMPACT_ATOMS: atom_id res chain seq x y z
N LEU A 1 -24.29 -1.75 14.84
CA LEU A 1 -25.01 -2.93 15.36
C LEU A 1 -26.00 -2.45 16.42
N ARG A 2 -27.24 -2.94 16.45
CA ARG A 2 -28.25 -2.58 17.45
C ARG A 2 -29.05 -3.82 17.84
N GLY A 3 -29.23 -4.05 19.13
CA GLY A 3 -29.99 -5.17 19.67
C GLY A 3 -29.93 -5.20 21.20
N ASP A 4 -30.98 -5.72 21.86
CA ASP A 4 -31.04 -5.98 23.30
C ASP A 4 -30.61 -4.80 24.21
N GLY A 5 -30.99 -3.57 23.85
CA GLY A 5 -30.63 -2.37 24.61
C GLY A 5 -29.16 -1.96 24.46
N VAL A 6 -28.46 -2.47 23.45
CA VAL A 6 -27.08 -2.13 23.10
C VAL A 6 -27.00 -1.60 21.67
N GLN A 7 -26.28 -0.49 21.48
CA GLN A 7 -25.89 0.02 20.18
C GLN A 7 -24.36 0.11 20.09
N ILE A 8 -23.79 -0.42 19.01
CA ILE A 8 -22.36 -0.34 18.70
C ILE A 8 -22.16 0.38 17.37
N ASN A 9 -21.41 1.48 17.40
CA ASN A 9 -20.96 2.21 16.21
C ASN A 9 -19.46 2.00 16.01
N LEU A 10 -19.07 1.59 14.80
CA LEU A 10 -17.68 1.35 14.42
C LEU A 10 -17.29 2.26 13.26
N ILE A 11 -16.14 2.93 13.38
CA ILE A 11 -15.54 3.73 12.31
C ILE A 11 -14.10 3.28 12.15
N LEU A 12 -13.75 2.76 10.97
CA LEU A 12 -12.37 2.40 10.61
C LEU A 12 -11.82 3.37 9.56
N ARG A 13 -10.64 3.92 9.81
CA ARG A 13 -9.90 4.75 8.84
C ARG A 13 -8.40 4.47 8.90
N PHE A 14 -7.72 4.56 7.76
CA PHE A 14 -6.25 4.66 7.75
C PHE A 14 -5.82 6.06 8.19
N VAL A 15 -4.84 6.10 9.09
CA VAL A 15 -4.34 7.33 9.74
C VAL A 15 -2.84 7.54 9.54
N THR A 16 -2.11 6.49 9.18
CA THR A 16 -0.74 6.55 8.63
C THR A 16 -0.59 5.54 7.49
N ASN A 17 0.58 5.49 6.87
CA ASN A 17 0.94 4.50 5.84
C ASN A 17 1.05 3.06 6.38
N ARG A 18 1.04 2.87 7.69
CA ARG A 18 1.17 1.55 8.34
C ARG A 18 0.09 1.25 9.37
N THR A 19 -0.69 2.25 9.77
CA THR A 19 -1.63 2.15 10.89
C THR A 19 -3.03 2.59 10.48
N SER A 20 -4.00 1.73 10.76
CA SER A 20 -5.43 2.06 10.75
C SER A 20 -5.94 2.24 12.18
N LEU A 21 -6.99 3.03 12.33
CA LEU A 21 -7.61 3.37 13.59
C LEU A 21 -9.08 3.01 13.54
N VAL A 22 -9.55 2.29 14.55
CA VAL A 22 -10.95 1.96 14.77
C VAL A 22 -11.45 2.72 15.99
N LYS A 23 -12.50 3.52 15.83
CA LYS A 23 -13.31 4.04 16.92
C LYS A 23 -14.46 3.07 17.18
N THR A 24 -14.61 2.64 18.42
CA THR A 24 -15.73 1.82 18.87
C THR A 24 -16.51 2.59 19.91
N GLN A 25 -17.78 2.88 19.61
CA GLN A 25 -18.71 3.52 20.54
C GLN A 25 -19.80 2.54 20.90
N ILE A 26 -19.95 2.28 22.19
CA ILE A 26 -20.97 1.41 22.76
C ILE A 26 -21.90 2.29 23.56
N ILE A 27 -23.20 2.18 23.28
CA ILE A 27 -24.28 2.82 24.02
C ILE A 27 -25.12 1.70 24.63
N THR A 28 -25.32 1.72 25.95
CA THR A 28 -26.01 0.65 26.66
C THR A 28 -26.64 1.12 27.97
N GLU A 29 -27.78 0.52 28.32
CA GLU A 29 -28.50 0.80 29.58
C GLU A 29 -28.03 -0.08 30.76
N LYS A 30 -27.16 -1.07 30.51
CA LYS A 30 -26.71 -2.04 31.52
C LYS A 30 -25.19 -2.24 31.44
N PRO A 31 -24.55 -2.68 32.53
CA PRO A 31 -23.18 -3.15 32.47
C PRO A 31 -23.03 -4.31 31.48
N LEU A 32 -21.93 -4.32 30.72
CA LEU A 32 -21.62 -5.33 29.72
C LEU A 32 -20.25 -5.97 29.98
N ILE A 33 -20.14 -7.25 29.63
CA ILE A 33 -18.87 -7.93 29.41
C ILE A 33 -18.58 -7.82 27.92
N LEU A 34 -17.45 -7.23 27.57
CA LEU A 34 -16.97 -7.14 26.19
C LEU A 34 -15.96 -8.25 25.94
N GLN A 35 -16.22 -9.07 24.93
CA GLN A 35 -15.33 -10.11 24.47
C GLN A 35 -14.86 -9.80 23.05
N PHE A 36 -13.55 -9.85 22.82
CA PHE A 36 -12.92 -9.71 21.52
C PHE A 36 -12.17 -11.00 21.21
N GLU A 37 -12.47 -11.61 20.08
CA GLU A 37 -11.79 -12.81 19.63
C GLU A 37 -11.16 -12.62 18.25
N GLY A 38 -10.15 -13.42 17.95
CA GLY A 38 -9.58 -13.49 16.62
C GLY A 38 -8.84 -14.79 16.39
N GLN A 39 -8.84 -15.24 15.14
CA GLN A 39 -8.20 -16.47 14.69
C GLN A 39 -7.46 -16.21 13.38
N LEU A 40 -6.21 -16.65 13.31
CA LEU A 40 -5.43 -16.61 12.08
C LEU A 40 -5.96 -17.67 11.11
N VAL A 41 -5.89 -17.36 9.81
CA VAL A 41 -6.44 -18.21 8.75
C VAL A 41 -5.90 -19.64 8.79
N GLU A 42 -6.79 -20.61 8.62
CA GLU A 42 -6.48 -22.04 8.75
C GLU A 42 -6.28 -22.76 7.43
N HIS A 43 -6.70 -22.18 6.30
CA HIS A 43 -6.61 -22.77 4.97
C HIS A 43 -5.75 -21.92 4.03
N MET A 44 -4.90 -22.57 3.26
CA MET A 44 -3.91 -21.91 2.40
C MET A 44 -4.53 -21.28 1.16
N SER A 45 -5.51 -21.94 0.52
CA SER A 45 -6.15 -21.37 -0.67
C SER A 45 -7.55 -21.89 -0.95
N ALA A 46 -8.35 -21.03 -1.58
CA ALA A 46 -9.65 -21.36 -2.15
C ALA A 46 -9.81 -20.67 -3.51
N LYS A 47 -10.66 -21.24 -4.37
CA LYS A 47 -11.08 -20.63 -5.64
C LYS A 47 -12.60 -20.71 -5.73
N ASN A 48 -13.25 -19.57 -5.93
CA ASN A 48 -14.71 -19.43 -6.00
C ASN A 48 -15.42 -20.04 -4.77
N GLY A 49 -14.93 -19.72 -3.56
CA GLY A 49 -15.46 -20.24 -2.30
C GLY A 49 -15.15 -21.71 -2.01
N LYS A 50 -14.49 -22.44 -2.92
CA LYS A 50 -14.13 -23.85 -2.73
C LYS A 50 -12.66 -23.98 -2.34
N VAL A 51 -12.41 -24.65 -1.22
CA VAL A 51 -11.04 -24.94 -0.74
C VAL A 51 -10.27 -25.71 -1.81
N LYS A 52 -9.04 -25.27 -2.07
CA LYS A 52 -8.09 -25.92 -2.99
C LYS A 52 -6.90 -26.51 -2.26
N ASP A 53 -6.46 -25.84 -1.20
CA ASP A 53 -5.46 -26.35 -0.29
C ASP A 53 -5.93 -26.10 1.15
N ALA A 54 -6.29 -27.18 1.83
CA ALA A 54 -6.81 -27.16 3.19
C ALA A 54 -5.71 -27.07 4.26
N ARG A 55 -4.43 -27.11 3.87
CA ARG A 55 -3.33 -26.97 4.83
C ARG A 55 -3.31 -25.54 5.38
N SER A 56 -2.88 -25.39 6.63
CA SER A 56 -2.62 -24.06 7.20
C SER A 56 -1.40 -23.40 6.58
N PRO A 57 -1.41 -22.08 6.31
CA PRO A 57 -0.20 -21.35 5.91
C PRO A 57 0.96 -21.54 6.88
N PHE A 58 0.67 -21.70 8.18
CA PHE A 58 1.68 -21.93 9.22
C PHE A 58 2.20 -23.37 9.26
N ALA A 59 1.53 -24.32 8.60
CA ALA A 59 2.03 -25.67 8.37
C ALA A 59 2.85 -25.74 7.08
N VAL A 60 2.41 -25.05 6.02
CA VAL A 60 3.14 -24.94 4.74
C VAL A 60 4.44 -24.16 4.90
N TYR A 61 4.41 -23.09 5.69
CA TYR A 61 5.58 -22.28 6.04
C TYR A 61 5.79 -22.28 7.56
N PRO A 62 6.45 -23.30 8.13
CA PRO A 62 6.67 -23.39 9.58
C PRO A 62 7.40 -22.17 10.15
N GLN A 63 8.18 -21.46 9.33
CA GLN A 63 8.94 -20.31 9.79
C GLN A 63 8.07 -19.05 9.94
N LEU A 64 6.84 -19.08 9.41
CA LEU A 64 5.84 -18.02 9.57
C LEU A 64 5.18 -18.03 10.95
N GLN A 65 5.34 -19.10 11.75
CA GLN A 65 4.62 -19.27 13.01
C GLN A 65 4.65 -17.99 13.87
N PRO A 66 3.49 -17.48 14.29
CA PRO A 66 3.41 -16.22 15.01
C PRO A 66 4.02 -16.37 16.41
N LYS A 67 4.82 -15.39 16.80
CA LYS A 67 5.23 -15.22 18.20
C LYS A 67 4.36 -14.14 18.83
N TRP A 68 3.58 -14.52 19.83
CA TRP A 68 2.65 -13.65 20.52
C TRP A 68 3.36 -12.91 21.67
N GLN A 69 3.07 -11.62 21.77
CA GLN A 69 3.34 -10.80 22.95
C GLN A 69 2.06 -10.08 23.29
N VAL A 70 1.51 -10.35 24.48
CA VAL A 70 0.24 -9.77 24.93
C VAL A 70 0.46 -9.03 26.25
N THR A 71 -0.19 -7.89 26.37
CA THR A 71 -0.32 -7.12 27.61
C THR A 71 -1.76 -6.63 27.74
N ASP A 72 -2.09 -6.01 28.87
CA ASP A 72 -3.41 -5.39 29.01
C ASP A 72 -3.59 -4.30 27.94
N GLY A 73 -4.50 -4.55 26.99
CA GLY A 73 -4.79 -3.63 25.89
C GLY A 73 -3.96 -3.80 24.61
N ASN A 74 -2.90 -4.62 24.59
CA ASN A 74 -2.03 -4.74 23.42
C ASN A 74 -1.76 -6.19 23.00
N ILE A 75 -1.73 -6.42 21.69
CA ILE A 75 -1.36 -7.70 21.07
C ILE A 75 -0.34 -7.41 19.99
N THR A 76 0.79 -8.08 20.04
CA THR A 76 1.80 -8.08 18.97
C THR A 76 2.04 -9.50 18.49
N LEU A 77 1.88 -9.72 17.19
CA LEU A 77 2.29 -10.95 16.51
C LEU A 77 3.53 -10.66 15.67
N SER A 78 4.64 -11.31 15.99
CA SER A 78 5.85 -11.29 15.16
C SER A 78 5.90 -12.51 14.26
N PHE A 79 6.26 -12.31 12.98
CA PHE A 79 6.34 -13.38 11.98
C PHE A 79 7.80 -13.64 11.57
N GLY A 80 8.19 -14.91 11.50
CA GLY A 80 9.52 -15.29 11.04
C GLY A 80 9.69 -15.17 9.52
N LYS A 81 10.93 -15.37 9.04
CA LYS A 81 11.35 -15.07 7.67
C LYS A 81 10.86 -16.16 6.71
N VAL A 82 10.12 -15.77 5.68
CA VAL A 82 9.67 -16.63 4.58
C VAL A 82 10.02 -15.96 3.27
N ARG A 83 10.74 -16.67 2.40
CA ARG A 83 11.12 -16.22 1.05
C ARG A 83 10.50 -17.12 -0.03
N ALA A 84 9.18 -17.31 0.05
CA ALA A 84 8.44 -18.14 -0.89
C ALA A 84 8.00 -17.30 -2.09
N PHE A 85 8.89 -17.18 -3.07
CA PHE A 85 8.66 -16.31 -4.22
C PHE A 85 7.39 -16.64 -4.99
N GLY A 86 6.72 -15.57 -5.42
CA GLY A 86 5.40 -15.66 -6.01
C GLY A 86 4.30 -16.05 -5.02
N GLN A 87 4.56 -16.25 -3.73
CA GLN A 87 3.53 -16.65 -2.75
C GLN A 87 3.52 -15.73 -1.52
N LEU A 88 4.57 -15.76 -0.72
CA LEU A 88 4.67 -15.02 0.56
C LEU A 88 6.12 -14.62 0.85
N LEU A 89 6.32 -13.33 1.12
CA LEU A 89 7.61 -12.75 1.46
C LEU A 89 7.51 -11.98 2.79
N THR A 90 8.27 -12.39 3.79
CA THR A 90 8.40 -11.70 5.09
C THR A 90 9.87 -11.49 5.43
N SER A 91 10.17 -10.44 6.20
CA SER A 91 11.54 -10.09 6.59
C SER A 91 12.09 -10.97 7.73
N GLY A 92 11.19 -11.58 8.51
CA GLY A 92 11.52 -12.22 9.80
C GLY A 92 11.50 -11.28 11.00
N SER A 93 11.22 -10.00 10.76
CA SER A 93 10.99 -8.99 11.80
C SER A 93 9.68 -8.23 11.60
N SER A 94 8.83 -8.70 10.67
CA SER A 94 7.52 -8.11 10.42
C SER A 94 6.56 -8.39 11.58
N GLN A 95 5.71 -7.41 11.90
CA GLN A 95 4.77 -7.50 13.00
C GLN A 95 3.36 -7.05 12.61
N LEU A 96 2.36 -7.70 13.19
CA LEU A 96 1.00 -7.18 13.29
C LEU A 96 0.78 -6.73 14.74
N GLN A 97 0.49 -5.45 14.94
CA GLN A 97 0.27 -4.87 16.27
C GLN A 97 -1.14 -4.32 16.40
N LEU A 98 -1.76 -4.61 17.54
CA LEU A 98 -3.05 -4.08 17.97
C LEU A 98 -2.83 -3.37 19.30
N HIS A 99 -3.25 -2.11 19.41
CA HIS A 99 -3.16 -1.34 20.64
C HIS A 99 -4.50 -0.69 20.94
N LYS A 100 -5.00 -0.84 22.17
CA LYS A 100 -6.32 -0.37 22.60
C LYS A 100 -6.20 0.69 23.68
N THR A 101 -7.06 1.71 23.63
CA THR A 101 -7.23 2.65 24.76
C THR A 101 -8.06 2.07 25.90
N LEU A 102 -8.74 0.94 25.65
CA LEU A 102 -9.51 0.19 26.64
C LEU A 102 -8.66 -0.94 27.19
N PRO A 103 -8.38 -0.98 28.50
CA PRO A 103 -7.74 -2.13 29.13
C PRO A 103 -8.58 -3.39 28.95
N VAL A 104 -7.95 -4.44 28.46
CA VAL A 104 -8.55 -5.78 28.29
C VAL A 104 -7.57 -6.83 28.78
N LYS A 105 -8.08 -7.91 29.37
CA LYS A 105 -7.25 -9.07 29.71
C LYS A 105 -7.23 -10.02 28.53
N THR A 106 -6.05 -10.32 28.00
CA THR A 106 -5.91 -11.17 26.82
C THR A 106 -5.29 -12.51 27.19
N THR A 107 -5.89 -13.58 26.68
CA THR A 107 -5.29 -14.92 26.61
C THR A 107 -5.16 -15.32 25.14
N HIS A 108 -4.17 -16.15 24.81
CA HIS A 108 -3.98 -16.61 23.44
C HIS A 108 -3.64 -18.10 23.39
N GLY A 109 -4.14 -18.75 22.34
CA GLY A 109 -3.68 -20.06 21.92
C GLY A 109 -2.52 -19.95 20.93
N LYS A 110 -2.33 -20.99 20.12
CA LYS A 110 -1.29 -20.99 19.08
C LYS A 110 -1.60 -20.01 17.94
N LEU A 111 -2.86 -19.99 17.49
CA LEU A 111 -3.32 -19.23 16.31
C LEU A 111 -4.54 -18.36 16.59
N SER A 112 -4.97 -18.25 17.84
CA SER A 112 -6.15 -17.50 18.24
C SER A 112 -5.93 -16.73 19.54
N TYR A 113 -6.76 -15.73 19.80
CA TYR A 113 -6.78 -15.02 21.08
C TYR A 113 -8.22 -14.70 21.50
N VAL A 114 -8.40 -14.49 22.79
CA VAL A 114 -9.62 -13.96 23.41
C VAL A 114 -9.21 -12.86 24.37
N SER A 115 -9.89 -11.72 24.32
CA SER A 115 -9.71 -10.62 25.25
C SER A 115 -11.03 -10.21 25.88
N ASP A 116 -11.05 -10.03 27.19
CA ASP A 116 -12.27 -9.70 27.93
C ASP A 116 -12.08 -8.46 28.81
N THR A 117 -13.14 -7.69 28.97
CA THR A 117 -13.23 -6.58 29.93
C THR A 117 -14.67 -6.27 30.29
N ASN A 118 -14.87 -5.49 31.34
CA ASN A 118 -16.19 -5.05 31.77
C ASN A 118 -16.34 -3.54 31.55
N ILE A 119 -17.50 -3.12 31.07
CA ILE A 119 -17.91 -1.71 31.04
C ILE A 119 -19.19 -1.53 31.85
N ALA A 120 -19.31 -0.43 32.58
CA ALA A 120 -20.47 -0.18 33.44
C ALA A 120 -21.66 0.45 32.68
N GLY A 121 -21.41 1.04 31.52
CA GLY A 121 -22.39 1.75 30.69
C GLY A 121 -21.73 2.21 29.39
N ASP A 122 -22.26 3.28 28.80
CA ASP A 122 -21.71 3.89 27.58
C ASP A 122 -20.18 4.02 27.62
N HIS A 123 -19.53 3.57 26.55
CA HIS A 123 -18.09 3.57 26.47
C HIS A 123 -17.61 3.82 25.05
N THR A 124 -16.60 4.68 24.89
CA THR A 124 -15.91 4.88 23.62
C THR A 124 -14.44 4.56 23.80
N PHE A 125 -13.91 3.71 22.93
CA PHE A 125 -12.49 3.38 22.92
C PHE A 125 -11.97 3.28 21.49
N TYR A 126 -10.64 3.23 21.37
CA TYR A 126 -9.96 3.20 20.09
C TYR A 126 -9.03 2.00 20.01
N THR A 127 -8.88 1.44 18.82
CA THR A 127 -7.91 0.39 18.52
C THR A 127 -7.10 0.78 17.30
N THR A 128 -5.77 0.81 17.40
CA THR A 128 -4.91 0.87 16.21
C THR A 128 -4.60 -0.53 15.72
N TYR A 129 -4.58 -0.74 14.40
CA TYR A 129 -4.07 -1.94 13.75
C TYR A 129 -2.92 -1.55 12.83
N SER A 130 -1.73 -2.11 13.07
CA SER A 130 -0.51 -1.78 12.33
C SER A 130 0.16 -3.03 11.78
N TYR A 131 0.38 -3.09 10.47
CA TYR A 131 1.23 -4.11 9.85
C TYR A 131 2.56 -3.47 9.44
N LEU A 132 3.65 -3.93 10.05
CA LEU A 132 4.98 -3.34 9.98
C LEU A 132 5.92 -4.38 9.36
N LEU A 133 6.57 -4.04 8.25
CA LEU A 133 7.25 -5.01 7.39
C LEU A 133 8.63 -5.42 7.94
N ASP A 134 9.25 -4.58 8.77
CA ASP A 134 10.56 -4.84 9.37
C ASP A 134 10.75 -4.08 10.70
N SER A 135 11.85 -4.40 11.38
CA SER A 135 12.23 -3.77 12.66
C SER A 135 12.38 -2.25 12.62
N GLN A 136 12.76 -1.66 11.48
CA GLN A 136 12.88 -0.22 11.37
C GLN A 136 11.50 0.45 11.30
N GLU A 137 10.56 -0.15 10.57
CA GLU A 137 9.16 0.27 10.59
C GLU A 137 8.55 0.11 11.99
N VAL A 138 8.85 -1.00 12.68
CA VAL A 138 8.43 -1.20 14.08
C VAL A 138 8.87 -0.03 14.94
N ALA A 139 10.16 0.31 14.93
CA ALA A 139 10.72 1.39 15.73
C ALA A 139 10.09 2.76 15.39
N ARG A 140 9.98 3.11 14.10
CA ARG A 140 9.43 4.39 13.66
C ARG A 140 7.95 4.56 13.96
N GLU A 141 7.18 3.47 13.93
CA GLU A 141 5.73 3.56 14.08
C GLU A 141 5.28 3.66 15.53
N GLN A 142 6.08 3.20 16.52
CA GLN A 142 5.67 3.25 17.94
C GLN A 142 5.30 4.66 18.41
N VAL A 143 6.09 5.67 18.07
CA VAL A 143 5.81 7.07 18.45
C VAL A 143 4.52 7.57 17.80
N LYS A 144 4.22 7.14 16.56
CA LYS A 144 2.98 7.50 15.88
C LYS A 144 1.77 6.80 16.49
N ILE A 145 1.89 5.53 16.85
CA ILE A 145 0.82 4.79 17.55
C ILE A 145 0.48 5.49 18.85
N ALA A 146 1.49 5.85 19.65
CA ALA A 146 1.29 6.59 20.89
C ALA A 146 0.58 7.93 20.66
N ASP A 147 1.00 8.70 19.64
CA ASP A 147 0.35 9.97 19.31
C ASP A 147 -1.09 9.79 18.80
N ILE A 148 -1.34 8.78 17.95
CA ILE A 148 -2.68 8.43 17.47
C ILE A 148 -3.62 8.13 18.63
N LEU A 149 -3.17 7.32 19.60
CA LEU A 149 -4.01 6.94 20.75
C LEU A 149 -4.20 8.11 21.74
N LYS A 150 -3.29 9.09 21.76
CA LYS A 150 -3.43 10.32 22.56
C LYS A 150 -4.45 11.29 21.96
N GLN A 151 -4.57 11.34 20.63
CA GLN A 151 -5.47 12.27 19.92
C GLN A 151 -6.24 11.62 18.74
N PRO A 152 -7.01 10.54 18.97
CA PRO A 152 -7.56 9.72 17.90
C PRO A 152 -8.55 10.45 16.99
N GLU A 153 -9.36 11.37 17.54
CA GLU A 153 -10.34 12.14 16.77
C GLU A 153 -9.68 13.08 15.76
N ASN A 154 -8.50 13.63 16.07
CA ASN A 154 -7.75 14.47 15.15
C ASN A 154 -7.33 13.67 13.90
N TYR A 155 -6.86 12.44 14.10
CA TYR A 155 -6.50 11.54 13.02
C TYR A 155 -7.70 11.06 12.19
N LEU A 156 -8.83 10.72 12.84
CA LEU A 156 -10.07 10.37 12.13
C LEU A 156 -10.60 11.53 11.29
N SER A 157 -10.58 12.74 11.85
CA SER A 157 -10.99 13.97 11.17
C SER A 157 -10.07 14.30 9.99
N GLY A 158 -8.75 14.19 10.17
CA GLY A 158 -7.77 14.36 9.10
C GLY A 158 -7.99 13.39 7.94
N SER A 159 -8.22 12.11 8.24
CA SER A 159 -8.54 11.10 7.23
C SER A 159 -9.87 11.40 6.51
N LYS A 160 -10.91 11.84 7.23
CA LYS A 160 -12.18 12.27 6.64
C LYS A 160 -12.00 13.44 5.67
N LYS A 161 -11.32 14.52 6.11
CA LYS A 161 -11.06 15.72 5.30
C LYS A 161 -10.29 15.38 4.03
N ARG A 162 -9.28 14.51 4.13
CA ARG A 162 -8.48 14.06 2.99
C ARG A 162 -9.33 13.34 1.93
N TRP A 163 -10.21 12.44 2.34
CA TRP A 163 -11.12 11.75 1.42
C TRP A 163 -12.18 12.68 0.81
N GLN A 164 -12.73 13.62 1.59
CA GLN A 164 -13.64 14.64 1.07
C GLN A 164 -12.97 15.45 -0.03
N HIS A 165 -11.73 15.90 0.19
CA HIS A 165 -10.95 16.62 -0.80
C HIS A 165 -10.77 15.80 -2.10
N TYR A 166 -10.35 14.53 -2.02
CA TYR A 166 -10.18 13.70 -3.22
C TYR A 166 -11.47 13.58 -4.04
N ILE A 167 -12.59 13.31 -3.36
CA ILE A 167 -13.89 13.14 -4.02
C ILE A 167 -14.32 14.46 -4.66
N GLU A 168 -14.25 15.56 -3.92
CA GLU A 168 -14.61 16.90 -4.40
C GLU A 168 -13.81 17.29 -5.64
N GLN A 169 -12.48 17.09 -5.64
CA GLN A 169 -11.65 17.39 -6.81
C GLN A 169 -12.02 16.50 -8.01
N ALA A 170 -12.20 15.19 -7.80
CA ALA A 170 -12.48 14.25 -8.88
C ALA A 170 -13.85 14.47 -9.55
N ILE A 171 -14.87 14.87 -8.80
CA ILE A 171 -16.22 15.09 -9.35
C ILE A 171 -16.44 16.51 -9.85
N ARG A 172 -15.63 17.50 -9.43
CA ARG A 172 -15.81 18.92 -9.77
C ARG A 172 -16.06 19.17 -11.27
N PRO A 173 -15.32 18.56 -12.21
CA PRO A 173 -15.54 18.80 -13.64
C PRO A 173 -16.85 18.23 -14.18
N ILE A 174 -17.48 17.31 -13.44
CA ILE A 174 -18.66 16.54 -13.86
C ILE A 174 -19.84 16.70 -12.87
N LEU A 175 -19.85 17.76 -12.05
CA LEU A 175 -20.90 17.99 -11.05
C LEU A 175 -22.31 18.08 -11.67
N ASN A 176 -22.40 18.60 -12.89
CA ASN A 176 -23.65 18.75 -13.62
C ASN A 176 -24.04 17.49 -14.43
N ASN A 177 -23.18 16.46 -14.43
CA ASN A 177 -23.46 15.20 -15.12
C ASN A 177 -24.35 14.30 -14.23
N ASP A 178 -24.93 13.27 -14.85
CA ASP A 178 -25.69 12.22 -14.17
C ASP A 178 -24.91 11.63 -12.96
N LEU A 179 -25.63 11.36 -11.87
CA LEU A 179 -25.10 10.80 -10.64
C LEU A 179 -24.32 9.48 -10.86
N SER A 180 -24.67 8.71 -11.88
CA SER A 180 -23.94 7.50 -12.30
C SER A 180 -22.49 7.79 -12.69
N TYR A 181 -22.21 8.90 -13.39
CA TYR A 181 -20.86 9.32 -13.73
C TYR A 181 -20.08 9.77 -12.50
N GLN A 182 -20.72 10.49 -11.58
CA GLN A 182 -20.09 10.90 -10.32
C GLN A 182 -19.74 9.68 -9.47
N ARG A 183 -20.63 8.69 -9.38
CA ARG A 183 -20.36 7.40 -8.70
C ARG A 183 -19.21 6.63 -9.34
N LEU A 184 -19.10 6.63 -10.67
CA LEU A 184 -17.98 6.01 -11.37
C LEU A 184 -16.65 6.72 -11.08
N ALA A 185 -16.64 8.05 -11.03
CA ALA A 185 -15.46 8.82 -10.65
C ALA A 185 -15.03 8.50 -9.20
N VAL A 186 -15.97 8.46 -8.25
CA VAL A 186 -15.67 8.08 -6.85
C VAL A 186 -15.11 6.67 -6.77
N LYS A 187 -15.69 5.70 -7.48
CA LYS A 187 -15.14 4.33 -7.56
C LYS A 187 -13.72 4.30 -8.12
N SER A 188 -13.42 5.16 -9.09
CA SER A 188 -12.09 5.27 -9.68
C SER A 188 -11.07 5.84 -8.68
N VAL A 189 -11.47 6.85 -7.90
CA VAL A 189 -10.67 7.39 -6.78
C VAL A 189 -10.41 6.30 -5.74
N GLU A 190 -11.45 5.58 -5.30
CA GLU A 190 -11.31 4.47 -4.35
C GLU A 190 -10.35 3.40 -4.86
N THR A 191 -10.43 3.06 -6.16
CA THR A 191 -9.57 2.05 -6.78
C THR A 191 -8.11 2.51 -6.81
N LEU A 192 -7.82 3.73 -7.27
CA LEU A 192 -6.46 4.26 -7.35
C LEU A 192 -5.83 4.43 -5.96
N ILE A 193 -6.57 4.97 -4.99
CA ILE A 193 -6.09 5.13 -3.61
C ILE A 193 -5.96 3.76 -2.92
N GLY A 194 -6.86 2.83 -3.19
CA GLY A 194 -6.76 1.43 -2.74
C GLY A 194 -5.55 0.70 -3.34
N ASN A 195 -5.03 1.18 -4.47
CA ASN A 195 -3.84 0.67 -5.14
C ASN A 195 -2.52 1.38 -4.77
N TRP A 196 -2.57 2.47 -4.00
CA TRP A 196 -1.40 3.25 -3.55
C TRP A 196 -0.63 2.60 -2.39
N ARG A 197 0.63 2.24 -2.64
CA ARG A 197 1.59 1.77 -1.63
C ARG A 197 2.57 2.86 -1.28
N SER A 198 2.84 3.04 0.00
CA SER A 198 3.93 3.93 0.38
C SER A 198 5.29 3.32 0.07
N LYS A 199 6.33 4.16 0.04
CA LYS A 199 7.73 3.71 -0.08
C LYS A 199 8.07 2.55 0.86
N ALA A 200 8.78 1.56 0.32
CA ALA A 200 9.17 0.34 1.03
C ALA A 200 10.17 -0.49 0.21
N GLY A 201 11.15 -1.10 0.88
CA GLY A 201 12.16 -1.93 0.23
C GLY A 201 12.99 -1.11 -0.76
N ALA A 202 13.19 -1.65 -1.96
CA ALA A 202 13.94 -0.99 -3.04
C ALA A 202 13.17 0.11 -3.78
N VAL A 203 11.88 0.33 -3.49
CA VAL A 203 11.10 1.44 -4.07
C VAL A 203 11.05 2.57 -3.04
N GLY A 204 11.83 3.63 -3.29
CA GLY A 204 12.07 4.75 -2.38
C GLY A 204 10.97 5.82 -2.37
N PHE A 205 10.04 5.75 -3.33
CA PHE A 205 8.88 6.63 -3.42
C PHE A 205 7.56 5.90 -3.19
N ASP A 206 6.51 6.66 -2.88
CA ASP A 206 5.15 6.15 -2.91
C ASP A 206 4.75 5.82 -4.36
N THR A 207 3.99 4.75 -4.57
CA THR A 207 3.65 4.25 -5.91
C THR A 207 2.25 3.66 -5.97
N VAL A 208 1.69 3.51 -7.17
CA VAL A 208 0.38 2.87 -7.39
C VAL A 208 0.57 1.59 -8.18
N SER A 209 0.28 0.47 -7.53
CA SER A 209 0.30 -0.84 -8.20
C SER A 209 -0.93 -1.02 -9.10
N PRO A 210 -0.91 -1.87 -10.15
CA PRO A 210 -2.08 -2.03 -11.00
C PRO A 210 -3.33 -2.54 -10.26
N ALA A 211 -3.15 -3.43 -9.28
CA ALA A 211 -4.24 -3.93 -8.45
C ALA A 211 -3.72 -4.54 -7.13
N VAL A 212 -4.16 -4.00 -5.99
CA VAL A 212 -3.80 -4.51 -4.66
C VAL A 212 -4.27 -5.94 -4.41
N THR A 213 -5.35 -6.37 -5.07
CA THR A 213 -5.88 -7.74 -5.01
C THR A 213 -5.40 -8.63 -6.16
N GLY A 214 -4.58 -8.10 -7.08
CA GLY A 214 -4.10 -8.83 -8.24
C GLY A 214 -3.01 -9.83 -7.88
N ARG A 215 -3.12 -11.05 -8.39
CA ARG A 215 -2.19 -12.17 -8.13
C ARG A 215 -0.72 -11.82 -8.36
N TRP A 216 -0.46 -11.01 -9.38
CA TRP A 216 0.87 -10.57 -9.78
C TRP A 216 1.04 -9.05 -9.74
N PHE A 217 0.03 -8.32 -9.25
CA PHE A 217 0.02 -6.86 -9.23
C PHE A 217 0.04 -6.27 -7.82
N SER A 218 -0.05 -7.08 -6.77
CA SER A 218 -0.04 -6.61 -5.39
C SER A 218 1.37 -6.24 -4.90
N GLY A 219 1.46 -5.80 -3.64
CA GLY A 219 2.65 -5.14 -3.12
C GLY A 219 2.88 -3.81 -3.81
N ASN A 220 4.12 -3.29 -3.77
CA ASN A 220 4.55 -2.09 -4.48
C ASN A 220 5.22 -2.42 -5.82
N GLN A 221 4.66 -3.38 -6.55
CA GLN A 221 5.11 -3.68 -7.91
C GLN A 221 4.63 -2.58 -8.85
N THR A 222 5.57 -1.97 -9.56
CA THR A 222 5.35 -0.74 -10.32
C THR A 222 5.84 -0.92 -11.75
N TRP A 223 4.95 -0.63 -12.69
CA TRP A 223 5.22 -0.67 -14.13
C TRP A 223 5.17 0.72 -14.73
N PRO A 224 6.04 1.06 -15.70
CA PRO A 224 6.05 2.38 -16.31
C PRO A 224 4.73 2.74 -17.00
N TRP A 225 4.20 1.86 -17.85
CA TRP A 225 2.97 2.12 -18.63
C TRP A 225 1.74 2.38 -17.78
N ASP A 226 1.56 1.55 -16.75
CA ASP A 226 0.52 1.72 -15.74
C ASP A 226 0.75 3.02 -14.96
N GLY A 227 2.00 3.25 -14.53
CA GLY A 227 2.41 4.44 -13.79
C GLY A 227 2.08 5.74 -14.51
N TYR A 228 2.33 5.83 -15.82
CA TYR A 228 1.99 7.01 -16.63
C TYR A 228 0.49 7.31 -16.62
N LYS A 229 -0.35 6.29 -16.83
CA LYS A 229 -1.82 6.43 -16.88
C LYS A 229 -2.39 6.76 -15.50
N GLN A 230 -1.90 6.09 -14.47
CA GLN A 230 -2.29 6.34 -13.09
C GLN A 230 -1.93 7.76 -12.68
N ALA A 231 -0.69 8.21 -12.94
CA ALA A 231 -0.23 9.55 -12.61
C ALA A 231 -1.06 10.61 -13.33
N PHE A 232 -1.40 10.39 -14.60
CA PHE A 232 -2.26 11.30 -15.35
C PHE A 232 -3.63 11.50 -14.69
N ALA A 233 -4.26 10.41 -14.24
CA ALA A 233 -5.54 10.47 -13.54
C ALA A 233 -5.40 11.08 -12.12
N LEU A 234 -4.36 10.66 -11.38
CA LEU A 234 -4.05 11.15 -10.03
C LEU A 234 -3.78 12.65 -10.00
N ALA A 235 -3.20 13.23 -11.05
CA ALA A 235 -2.98 14.67 -11.15
C ALA A 235 -4.25 15.49 -10.85
N THR A 236 -5.43 14.95 -11.17
CA THR A 236 -6.71 15.66 -11.06
C THR A 236 -7.26 15.75 -9.63
N PHE A 237 -6.82 14.88 -8.71
CA PHE A 237 -7.35 14.84 -7.34
C PHE A 237 -6.32 14.57 -6.23
N HIS A 238 -5.13 14.07 -6.59
CA HIS A 238 -4.01 13.84 -5.68
C HIS A 238 -2.65 14.00 -6.41
N PRO A 239 -2.32 15.22 -6.87
CA PRO A 239 -1.13 15.45 -7.70
C PRO A 239 0.20 15.09 -7.03
N GLU A 240 0.31 15.23 -5.70
CA GLU A 240 1.53 14.81 -4.99
C GLU A 240 1.78 13.30 -5.08
N LEU A 241 0.72 12.48 -5.02
CA LEU A 241 0.86 11.03 -5.25
C LEU A 241 1.20 10.73 -6.72
N ALA A 242 0.71 11.54 -7.66
CA ALA A 242 1.09 11.43 -9.07
C ALA A 242 2.60 11.65 -9.28
N LYS A 243 3.18 12.70 -8.66
CA LYS A 243 4.62 12.94 -8.66
C LYS A 243 5.38 11.76 -8.05
N GLN A 244 4.97 11.30 -6.87
CA GLN A 244 5.61 10.16 -6.21
C GLN A 244 5.59 8.90 -7.09
N ASN A 245 4.46 8.60 -7.74
CA ASN A 245 4.34 7.43 -8.60
C ASN A 245 5.29 7.51 -9.81
N LEU A 246 5.40 8.69 -10.45
CA LEU A 246 6.37 8.90 -11.53
C LEU A 246 7.81 8.84 -11.02
N ASN A 247 8.09 9.40 -9.85
CA ASN A 247 9.41 9.29 -9.23
C ASN A 247 9.79 7.82 -8.98
N ALA A 248 8.85 6.97 -8.54
CA ALA A 248 9.08 5.54 -8.39
C ALA A 248 9.40 4.84 -9.72
N VAL A 249 8.71 5.21 -10.81
CA VAL A 249 8.99 4.68 -12.16
C VAL A 249 10.41 5.04 -12.61
N PHE A 250 10.87 6.26 -12.32
CA PHE A 250 12.15 6.79 -12.80
C PHE A 250 13.32 6.64 -11.82
N GLU A 251 13.09 6.18 -10.59
CA GLU A 251 14.13 6.05 -9.55
C GLU A 251 15.24 5.08 -9.97
N HIS A 252 14.88 4.03 -10.71
CA HIS A 252 15.78 2.98 -11.19
C HIS A 252 16.11 3.11 -12.68
N GLN A 253 15.99 4.32 -13.23
CA GLN A 253 16.44 4.60 -14.58
C GLN A 253 17.95 4.38 -14.69
N ILE A 254 18.38 3.62 -15.69
CA ILE A 254 19.78 3.23 -15.88
C ILE A 254 20.63 4.44 -16.18
N THR A 255 21.79 4.52 -15.54
CA THR A 255 22.81 5.55 -15.78
C THR A 255 24.01 4.94 -16.51
N ALA A 256 24.87 5.78 -17.08
CA ALA A 256 26.07 5.31 -17.78
C ALA A 256 27.05 4.51 -16.89
N ASN A 257 26.94 4.66 -15.55
CA ASN A 257 27.77 3.95 -14.57
C ASN A 257 27.02 2.77 -13.93
N ASP A 258 25.89 2.32 -14.48
CA ASP A 258 25.15 1.19 -13.94
C ASP A 258 26.00 -0.09 -13.93
N ALA A 259 25.95 -0.83 -12.82
CA ALA A 259 26.80 -1.99 -12.59
C ALA A 259 26.37 -3.24 -13.40
N VAL A 260 25.13 -3.27 -13.90
CA VAL A 260 24.56 -4.44 -14.59
C VAL A 260 24.51 -4.22 -16.10
N ARG A 261 24.10 -3.02 -16.53
CA ARG A 261 23.79 -2.71 -17.93
C ARG A 261 24.14 -1.25 -18.31
N PRO A 262 25.42 -0.83 -18.22
CA PRO A 262 25.82 0.55 -18.53
C PRO A 262 25.53 0.96 -19.99
N TRP A 263 25.40 -0.02 -20.91
CA TRP A 263 25.01 0.20 -22.31
C TRP A 263 23.54 0.57 -22.52
N ASP A 264 22.71 0.46 -21.47
CA ASP A 264 21.28 0.81 -21.49
C ASP A 264 21.01 2.17 -20.82
N ALA A 265 21.98 3.10 -20.77
CA ALA A 265 21.79 4.42 -20.15
C ALA A 265 20.51 5.12 -20.67
N GLY A 266 19.65 5.54 -19.74
CA GLY A 266 18.32 6.10 -20.02
C GLY A 266 17.16 5.09 -19.98
N PHE A 267 17.44 3.78 -20.04
CA PHE A 267 16.43 2.71 -19.90
C PHE A 267 15.67 2.80 -18.58
N ILE A 268 14.38 2.47 -18.64
CA ILE A 268 13.53 2.34 -17.45
C ILE A 268 13.11 0.88 -17.33
N PRO A 269 13.34 0.21 -16.18
CA PRO A 269 12.90 -1.16 -15.95
C PRO A 269 11.40 -1.37 -16.19
N ASP A 270 11.02 -2.55 -16.71
CA ASP A 270 9.62 -2.94 -16.86
C ASP A 270 8.90 -3.04 -15.52
N LEU A 271 9.56 -3.61 -14.52
CA LEU A 271 8.95 -3.88 -13.21
C LEU A 271 9.98 -3.63 -12.13
N VAL A 272 9.70 -2.67 -11.25
CA VAL A 272 10.41 -2.47 -9.98
C VAL A 272 9.50 -2.86 -8.81
N ALA A 273 10.08 -3.38 -7.74
CA ALA A 273 9.33 -3.91 -6.59
C ALA A 273 10.15 -3.85 -5.30
N TYR A 274 9.55 -4.21 -4.17
CA TYR A 274 10.20 -4.23 -2.85
C TYR A 274 11.59 -4.90 -2.84
N ASN A 275 11.78 -6.01 -3.56
CA ASN A 275 13.05 -6.75 -3.60
C ASN A 275 13.70 -6.56 -4.97
N LEU A 276 14.98 -6.17 -4.97
CA LEU A 276 15.84 -6.15 -6.15
C LEU A 276 16.02 -7.56 -6.74
N SER A 277 16.38 -7.65 -8.02
CA SER A 277 16.77 -8.91 -8.65
C SER A 277 18.10 -9.45 -8.09
N PRO A 278 18.44 -10.73 -8.31
CA PRO A 278 19.75 -11.29 -7.97
C PRO A 278 20.93 -10.54 -8.59
N GLU A 279 20.81 -10.09 -9.84
CA GLU A 279 21.84 -9.31 -10.54
C GLU A 279 22.09 -7.96 -9.86
N ARG A 280 21.10 -7.45 -9.12
CA ARG A 280 21.19 -6.23 -8.32
C ARG A 280 21.41 -6.49 -6.83
N GLY A 281 21.80 -7.71 -6.45
CA GLY A 281 22.12 -8.08 -5.06
C GLY A 281 20.92 -8.35 -4.16
N GLY A 282 19.71 -8.44 -4.72
CA GLY A 282 18.52 -8.88 -4.00
C GLY A 282 18.23 -10.37 -4.20
N ASP A 283 17.01 -10.77 -3.86
CA ASP A 283 16.50 -12.12 -4.06
C ASP A 283 15.16 -12.15 -4.82
N GLY A 284 14.66 -10.99 -5.25
CA GLY A 284 13.36 -10.84 -5.90
C GLY A 284 13.31 -11.44 -7.29
N ILE A 285 12.23 -12.17 -7.60
CA ILE A 285 12.02 -12.77 -8.93
C ILE A 285 11.15 -11.92 -9.86
N ASN A 286 10.50 -10.88 -9.34
CA ASN A 286 9.58 -10.05 -10.13
C ASN A 286 10.31 -8.88 -10.79
N TRP A 287 11.38 -8.36 -10.19
CA TRP A 287 12.15 -7.25 -10.75
C TRP A 287 12.58 -7.58 -12.17
N ASN A 288 12.16 -6.77 -13.15
CA ASN A 288 12.30 -7.09 -14.56
C ASN A 288 12.95 -5.95 -15.34
N GLU A 289 14.09 -6.26 -15.96
CA GLU A 289 14.83 -5.37 -16.85
C GLU A 289 15.06 -5.99 -18.23
N ARG A 290 14.35 -7.07 -18.55
CA ARG A 290 14.46 -7.70 -19.88
C ARG A 290 13.90 -6.80 -20.99
N ASN A 291 12.95 -5.95 -20.63
CA ASN A 291 12.25 -5.05 -21.52
C ASN A 291 11.85 -3.78 -20.74
N THR A 292 11.30 -2.81 -21.46
CA THR A 292 10.55 -1.68 -20.87
C THR A 292 9.10 -1.76 -21.35
N LYS A 293 8.36 -0.64 -21.29
CA LYS A 293 7.02 -0.47 -21.83
C LYS A 293 6.92 0.78 -22.71
N PRO A 294 5.90 0.86 -23.61
CA PRO A 294 5.73 2.03 -24.47
C PRO A 294 5.71 3.35 -23.69
N SER A 295 6.33 4.39 -24.23
CA SER A 295 6.57 5.62 -23.47
C SER A 295 5.44 6.64 -23.63
N LEU A 296 4.64 6.82 -22.57
CA LEU A 296 3.77 7.98 -22.36
C LEU A 296 4.31 8.91 -21.27
N ALA A 297 5.61 8.84 -20.99
CA ALA A 297 6.19 9.48 -19.82
C ALA A 297 6.08 11.01 -19.89
N ALA A 298 6.45 11.63 -21.01
CA ALA A 298 6.37 13.08 -21.17
C ALA A 298 4.92 13.59 -21.07
N TRP A 299 3.95 12.82 -21.60
CA TRP A 299 2.53 13.12 -21.49
C TRP A 299 2.06 13.12 -20.03
N ALA A 300 2.44 12.10 -19.25
CA ALA A 300 2.09 12.02 -17.84
C ALA A 300 2.79 13.11 -17.01
N VAL A 301 4.08 13.39 -17.27
CA VAL A 301 4.83 14.45 -16.60
C VAL A 301 4.20 15.81 -16.85
N TRP A 302 3.86 16.09 -18.10
CA TRP A 302 3.21 17.35 -18.48
C TRP A 302 1.87 17.53 -17.78
N GLN A 303 1.04 16.49 -17.71
CA GLN A 303 -0.23 16.53 -16.98
C GLN A 303 -0.03 16.90 -15.51
N VAL A 304 0.90 16.25 -14.82
CA VAL A 304 1.17 16.54 -13.40
C VAL A 304 1.67 17.98 -13.22
N TYR A 305 2.52 18.46 -14.12
CA TYR A 305 2.95 19.86 -14.13
C TYR A 305 1.76 20.82 -14.31
N GLN A 306 0.81 20.54 -15.21
CA GLN A 306 -0.36 21.41 -15.41
C GLN A 306 -1.23 21.57 -14.15
N TYR A 307 -1.27 20.57 -13.27
CA TYR A 307 -2.03 20.64 -12.01
C TYR A 307 -1.24 21.21 -10.83
N THR A 308 0.10 21.26 -10.92
CA THR A 308 0.96 21.66 -9.79
C THR A 308 1.74 22.94 -10.03
N ASN A 309 1.99 23.31 -11.29
CA ASN A 309 2.90 24.37 -11.72
C ASN A 309 4.31 24.27 -11.08
N ASP A 310 4.72 23.06 -10.68
CA ASP A 310 6.00 22.81 -10.03
C ASP A 310 7.12 22.72 -11.06
N LYS A 311 7.78 23.86 -11.30
CA LYS A 311 8.88 23.97 -12.26
C LYS A 311 10.13 23.21 -11.84
N GLN A 312 10.40 23.11 -10.55
CA GLN A 312 11.56 22.39 -10.04
C GLN A 312 11.41 20.90 -10.32
N TRP A 313 10.24 20.33 -9.99
CA TRP A 313 9.95 18.93 -10.32
C TRP A 313 9.98 18.68 -11.84
N LEU A 314 9.46 19.61 -12.65
CA LEU A 314 9.53 19.49 -14.11
C LEU A 314 10.98 19.46 -14.62
N GLU A 315 11.86 20.30 -14.07
CA GLU A 315 13.29 20.33 -14.42
C GLU A 315 13.99 19.00 -14.09
N GLU A 316 13.73 18.43 -12.91
CA GLU A 316 14.23 17.11 -12.51
C GLU A 316 13.76 15.99 -13.46
N MET A 317 12.48 16.02 -13.84
CA MET A 317 11.90 15.04 -14.75
C MET A 317 12.34 15.24 -16.21
N PHE A 318 12.60 16.47 -16.63
CA PHE A 318 13.00 16.78 -18.00
C PHE A 318 14.31 16.07 -18.39
N ALA A 319 15.33 16.12 -17.52
CA ALA A 319 16.58 15.41 -17.75
C ALA A 319 16.37 13.89 -17.93
N LYS A 320 15.50 13.30 -17.10
CA LYS A 320 15.14 11.87 -17.14
C LYS A 320 14.39 11.50 -18.42
N LEU A 321 13.46 12.35 -18.87
CA LEU A 321 12.72 12.17 -20.12
C LEU A 321 13.64 12.21 -21.35
N ILE A 322 14.60 13.14 -21.36
CA ILE A 322 15.59 13.27 -22.44
C ILE A 322 16.46 12.03 -22.51
N ALA A 323 16.98 11.55 -21.37
CA ALA A 323 17.74 10.30 -21.32
C ALA A 323 16.92 9.10 -21.83
N TYR A 324 15.65 8.99 -21.44
CA TYR A 324 14.80 7.88 -21.90
C TYR A 324 14.51 7.95 -23.40
N ARG A 325 14.26 9.15 -23.94
CA ARG A 325 14.12 9.36 -25.38
C ARG A 325 15.40 8.96 -26.14
N HIS A 326 16.57 9.35 -25.64
CA HIS A 326 17.84 8.98 -26.25
C HIS A 326 18.06 7.47 -26.26
N TRP A 327 17.71 6.78 -25.15
CA TRP A 327 17.78 5.32 -25.09
C TRP A 327 16.94 4.65 -26.19
N TRP A 328 15.70 5.10 -26.43
CA TRP A 328 14.87 4.54 -27.51
C TRP A 328 15.54 4.66 -28.88
N LEU A 329 16.05 5.86 -29.22
CA LEU A 329 16.68 6.10 -30.52
C LEU A 329 18.05 5.41 -30.66
N THR A 330 18.67 4.99 -29.55
CA THR A 330 19.99 4.34 -29.57
C THR A 330 19.86 2.82 -29.55
N ASN A 331 18.94 2.28 -28.75
CA ASN A 331 18.87 0.86 -28.43
C ASN A 331 17.67 0.16 -29.08
N ARG A 332 16.77 0.90 -29.74
CA ARG A 332 15.50 0.40 -30.30
C ARG A 332 15.17 1.07 -31.64
N ASP A 333 16.17 1.24 -32.49
CA ASP A 333 16.04 1.73 -33.87
C ASP A 333 17.03 0.97 -34.77
N HIS A 334 16.69 -0.28 -35.11
CA HIS A 334 17.63 -1.21 -35.72
C HIS A 334 18.17 -0.72 -37.07
N ASN A 335 17.32 -0.08 -37.88
CA ASN A 335 17.69 0.45 -39.19
C ASN A 335 18.14 1.93 -39.15
N ASN A 336 18.20 2.54 -37.96
CA ASN A 336 18.61 3.93 -37.71
C ASN A 336 17.81 4.95 -38.53
N ASN A 337 16.52 4.72 -38.73
CA ASN A 337 15.66 5.62 -39.52
C ASN A 337 14.92 6.66 -38.66
N GLY A 338 15.14 6.67 -37.34
CA GLY A 338 14.48 7.55 -36.37
C GLY A 338 13.10 7.07 -35.92
N VAL A 339 12.68 5.85 -36.28
CA VAL A 339 11.40 5.25 -35.94
C VAL A 339 11.64 4.02 -35.07
N PRO A 340 11.31 4.07 -33.77
CA PRO A 340 11.70 3.01 -32.87
C PRO A 340 10.88 1.74 -33.04
N GLU A 341 11.49 0.58 -32.73
CA GLU A 341 10.83 -0.72 -32.67
C GLU A 341 10.70 -1.25 -31.24
N ASP A 342 9.66 -2.05 -30.98
CA ASP A 342 9.62 -2.86 -29.75
C ASP A 342 10.74 -3.91 -29.77
N GLY A 343 11.32 -4.18 -28.59
CA GLY A 343 12.31 -5.25 -28.42
C GLY A 343 11.69 -6.61 -28.12
N VAL A 344 12.45 -7.68 -28.35
CA VAL A 344 12.10 -9.07 -28.01
C VAL A 344 12.74 -9.50 -26.69
#